data_AF-A0A8T2NAU5-F1
#
_entry.id   AF-A0A8T2NAU5-F1
#
_cell.length_a   1.000
_cell.length_b   1.000
_cell.length_c   1.000
_cell.angle_alpha   90.00
_cell.angle_beta   90.00
_cell.angle_gamma   90.00
#
_symmetry.space_group_name_H-M   'P 1'
#
loop_
_entity.id
_entity.type
_entity.pdbx_description
1 polymer ?
#
loop_
_entity_poly.entity_id
_entity_poly.type
_entity_poly.pdbx_seq_one_letter_code
_entity_poly.pdbx_strand_id
1 'polypeptide(L)'
;MEAGAVTSLRAAQPAPVQFVDDHRAELIQRVSLVEPIADALKPLIQDEAYSMICAENTSQKQMRMLYRFLDSGGPIVKSAFYTVLFQKEKLLVRDLEQKTQKATEMEAGAVTSLRGE
;
A
#
# COMPACT_ATOMS: atom_id res chain seq x y z
N MET A 1 17.62 17.58 30.39
CA MET A 1 16.21 17.70 29.95
C MET A 1 16.17 17.13 28.55
N GLU A 2 16.24 15.81 28.34
CA GLU A 2 15.36 14.72 28.82
C GLU A 2 13.93 14.86 28.28
N ALA A 3 13.71 14.21 27.13
CA ALA A 3 12.51 13.49 26.70
C ALA A 3 12.75 13.11 25.23
N GLY A 4 12.76 11.86 24.78
CA GLY A 4 12.48 10.59 25.42
C GLY A 4 12.56 9.54 24.30
N ALA A 5 13.21 8.42 24.59
CA ALA A 5 13.23 7.27 23.72
C ALA A 5 11.82 6.71 23.53
N VAL A 6 11.22 6.89 22.36
CA VAL A 6 10.24 5.98 21.75
C VAL A 6 10.37 6.21 20.25
N THR A 7 10.98 5.34 19.47
CA THR A 7 10.19 4.38 18.66
C THR A 7 11.16 3.30 18.15
N SER A 8 11.66 2.48 19.06
CA SER A 8 12.20 1.15 18.72
C SER A 8 11.26 0.10 19.28
N LEU A 9 10.08 -0.06 18.65
CA LEU A 9 9.24 -1.26 18.82
C LEU A 9 8.08 -1.36 17.81
N ARG A 10 8.34 -1.50 16.50
CA ARG A 10 7.37 -2.14 15.58
C ARG A 10 7.98 -2.59 14.24
N ALA A 11 9.06 -3.35 14.28
CA ALA A 11 9.68 -3.91 13.08
C ALA A 11 8.98 -5.19 12.54
N ALA A 12 7.67 -5.36 12.73
CA ALA A 12 7.01 -6.63 12.34
C ALA A 12 5.59 -6.49 11.78
N GLN A 13 5.15 -5.28 11.41
CA GLN A 13 3.98 -5.06 10.55
C GLN A 13 4.30 -3.81 9.72
N PRO A 14 4.28 -3.85 8.38
CA PRO A 14 4.36 -2.61 7.62
C PRO A 14 3.20 -1.73 8.08
N ALA A 15 3.50 -0.46 8.42
CA ALA A 15 2.42 0.48 8.67
C ALA A 15 1.50 0.48 7.44
N PRO A 16 0.17 0.60 7.59
CA PRO A 16 -0.77 0.57 6.47
C PRO A 16 -0.35 1.49 5.32
N VAL A 17 0.20 2.65 5.69
CA VAL A 17 0.81 3.64 4.79
C VAL A 17 1.97 3.04 3.99
N GLN A 18 2.91 2.40 4.67
CA GLN A 18 4.09 1.79 4.07
C GLN A 18 3.72 0.66 3.11
N PHE A 19 2.77 -0.20 3.49
CA PHE A 19 2.27 -1.25 2.60
C PHE A 19 1.71 -0.67 1.28
N VAL A 20 0.93 0.41 1.39
CA VAL A 20 0.32 1.06 0.23
C VAL A 20 1.38 1.69 -0.67
N ASP A 21 2.43 2.30 -0.10
CA ASP A 21 3.54 2.86 -0.87
C ASP A 21 4.43 1.78 -1.51
N ASP A 22 4.84 0.75 -0.75
CA ASP A 22 5.70 -0.35 -1.24
C ASP A 22 5.02 -1.20 -2.32
N HIS A 23 3.73 -1.47 -2.17
CA HIS A 23 2.98 -2.31 -3.11
C HIS A 23 2.26 -1.51 -4.19
N ARG A 24 2.57 -0.22 -4.37
CA ARG A 24 1.89 0.67 -5.32
C ARG A 24 1.73 0.07 -6.72
N ALA A 25 2.80 -0.47 -7.28
CA ALA A 25 2.78 -1.04 -8.64
C ALA A 25 1.87 -2.27 -8.74
N GLU A 26 1.97 -3.19 -7.78
CA GLU A 26 1.13 -4.39 -7.74
C GLU A 26 -0.34 -4.03 -7.53
N LEU A 27 -0.62 -3.07 -6.65
CA LEU A 27 -1.98 -2.58 -6.40
C LEU A 27 -2.58 -1.95 -7.65
N ILE A 28 -1.82 -1.14 -8.39
CA ILE A 28 -2.27 -0.56 -9.66
C ILE A 28 -2.55 -1.63 -10.73
N GLN A 29 -1.79 -2.73 -10.75
CA GLN A 29 -1.95 -3.78 -11.76
C GLN A 29 -3.04 -4.78 -11.43
N ARG A 30 -3.18 -5.15 -10.15
CA ARG A 30 -4.00 -6.28 -9.71
C ARG A 30 -5.36 -5.86 -9.15
N VAL A 31 -5.48 -4.67 -8.57
CA VAL A 31 -6.77 -4.16 -8.08
C VAL A 31 -7.65 -3.83 -9.28
N SER A 32 -8.70 -4.62 -9.47
CA SER A 32 -9.72 -4.37 -10.49
C SER A 32 -10.95 -3.67 -9.91
N LEU A 33 -11.16 -3.79 -8.61
CA LEU A 33 -12.30 -3.23 -7.88
C LEU A 33 -12.04 -1.79 -7.42
N VAL A 34 -11.55 -0.92 -8.31
CA VAL A 34 -11.14 0.45 -7.94
C VAL A 34 -12.35 1.32 -7.60
N GLU A 35 -13.44 1.25 -8.37
CA GLU A 35 -14.67 2.01 -8.09
C GLU A 35 -15.26 1.74 -6.71
N PRO A 36 -15.48 0.49 -6.26
CA PRO A 36 -16.01 0.24 -4.92
C PRO A 36 -15.00 0.55 -3.80
N ILE A 37 -13.70 0.63 -4.09
CA ILE A 37 -12.70 1.13 -3.14
C ILE A 37 -12.78 2.65 -3.06
N ALA A 38 -12.89 3.32 -4.20
CA ALA A 38 -13.05 4.77 -4.30
C ALA A 38 -14.36 5.24 -3.65
N ASP A 39 -15.44 4.48 -3.80
CA ASP A 39 -16.74 4.76 -3.16
C ASP A 39 -16.65 4.72 -1.62
N ALA A 40 -15.97 3.72 -1.07
CA ALA A 40 -15.73 3.64 0.36
C ALA A 40 -14.82 4.78 0.88
N LEU A 41 -13.96 5.32 0.02
CA LEU A 41 -13.08 6.45 0.32
C LEU A 41 -13.68 7.81 -0.03
N LYS A 42 -14.84 7.84 -0.69
CA LYS A 42 -15.58 9.05 -1.06
C LYS A 42 -15.72 10.08 0.07
N PRO A 43 -16.02 9.72 1.34
CA PRO A 43 -16.07 10.69 2.44
C PRO A 43 -14.72 11.36 2.76
N LEU A 44 -13.59 10.77 2.32
CA LEU A 44 -12.23 11.30 2.54
C LEU A 44 -11.70 12.07 1.32
N ILE A 45 -11.95 11.57 0.10
CA ILE A 45 -11.41 12.15 -1.13
C ILE A 45 -12.34 13.18 -1.77
N GLN A 46 -13.59 13.32 -1.29
CA GLN A 46 -14.65 14.18 -1.83
C GLN A 46 -15.25 13.68 -3.16
N ASP A 47 -16.47 14.14 -3.47
CA ASP A 47 -17.26 13.71 -4.63
C ASP A 47 -16.54 13.96 -5.97
N GLU A 48 -15.83 15.10 -6.08
CA GLU A 48 -15.14 15.47 -7.30
C GLU A 48 -13.97 14.53 -7.62
N ALA A 49 -13.20 14.12 -6.59
CA ALA A 49 -12.16 13.11 -6.74
C ALA A 49 -12.74 11.75 -7.15
N TYR A 50 -13.84 11.35 -6.50
CA TYR A 50 -14.54 10.13 -6.87
C TYR A 50 -15.00 10.14 -8.33
N SER A 51 -15.60 11.25 -8.79
CA SER A 51 -16.05 11.41 -10.17
C SER A 51 -14.88 11.36 -11.15
N MET A 52 -13.76 12.04 -10.85
CA MET A 52 -12.54 11.97 -11.67
C MET A 52 -11.97 10.55 -11.77
N ILE A 53 -12.01 9.78 -10.68
CA ILE A 53 -11.57 8.37 -10.71
C ILE A 53 -12.53 7.57 -11.58
N CYS A 54 -13.84 7.64 -11.34
CA CYS A 54 -14.84 6.88 -12.10
C CYS A 54 -14.82 7.22 -13.60
N ALA A 55 -14.45 8.46 -13.97
CA ALA A 55 -14.33 8.89 -15.35
C ALA A 55 -13.17 8.24 -16.14
N GLU A 56 -12.22 7.57 -15.48
CA GLU A 56 -11.11 6.91 -16.15
C GLU A 56 -11.52 5.59 -16.83
N ASN A 57 -11.00 5.36 -18.04
CA ASN A 57 -11.43 4.23 -18.88
C ASN A 57 -10.97 2.84 -18.39
N THR A 58 -9.95 2.76 -17.55
CA THR A 58 -9.40 1.47 -17.11
C THR A 58 -9.06 1.47 -15.62
N SER A 59 -9.20 0.31 -14.98
CA SER A 59 -8.89 0.13 -13.56
C SER A 59 -7.48 0.61 -13.20
N GLN A 60 -6.48 0.40 -14.06
CA GLN A 60 -5.12 0.86 -13.77
C GLN A 60 -5.01 2.39 -13.78
N LYS A 61 -5.75 3.08 -14.65
CA LYS A 61 -5.79 4.55 -14.67
C LYS A 61 -6.57 5.10 -13.48
N GLN A 62 -7.72 4.50 -13.18
CA GLN A 62 -8.51 4.79 -11.97
C GLN A 62 -7.62 4.70 -10.73
N MET A 63 -6.83 3.63 -10.62
CA MET A 63 -5.97 3.41 -9.48
C MET A 63 -4.84 4.43 -9.39
N ARG A 64 -4.21 4.80 -10.52
CA ARG A 64 -3.21 5.88 -10.53
C ARG A 64 -3.80 7.21 -10.09
N MET A 65 -5.03 7.52 -10.51
CA MET A 65 -5.74 8.72 -10.08
C MET A 65 -6.04 8.68 -8.59
N LEU A 66 -6.55 7.56 -8.07
CA LEU A 66 -6.76 7.36 -6.63
C LEU A 66 -5.48 7.64 -5.83
N TYR A 67 -4.33 7.13 -6.28
CA TYR A 67 -3.04 7.38 -5.62
C TYR A 67 -2.68 8.87 -5.52
N ARG A 68 -3.05 9.71 -6.49
CA ARG A 68 -2.80 11.16 -6.39
C ARG A 68 -3.55 11.78 -5.21
N PHE A 69 -4.75 11.28 -4.93
CA PHE A 69 -5.54 11.69 -3.76
C PHE A 69 -5.04 11.06 -2.46
N LEU A 70 -4.48 9.84 -2.52
CA LEU A 70 -3.84 9.22 -1.36
C LEU A 70 -2.59 10.01 -0.93
N ASP A 71 -1.77 10.47 -1.88
CA ASP A 71 -0.59 11.28 -1.60
C ASP A 71 -0.94 12.69 -1.07
N SER A 72 -2.01 13.31 -1.58
CA SER A 72 -2.47 14.61 -1.06
C SER A 72 -3.24 14.51 0.27
N GLY A 73 -3.94 13.39 0.51
CA GLY A 73 -4.70 13.12 1.73
C GLY A 73 -3.86 12.62 2.92
N GLY A 74 -2.59 12.28 2.68
CA GLY A 74 -1.65 11.90 3.73
C GLY A 74 -1.92 10.53 4.39
N PRO A 75 -1.31 10.25 5.55
CA PRO A 75 -1.26 8.91 6.14
C PRO A 75 -2.63 8.39 6.62
N ILE A 76 -3.57 9.28 6.93
CA ILE A 76 -4.93 8.92 7.36
C ILE A 76 -5.68 8.28 6.20
N VAL A 77 -5.65 8.92 5.01
CA VAL A 77 -6.34 8.42 3.82
C VAL A 77 -5.68 7.14 3.31
N LYS A 78 -4.34 7.05 3.34
CA LYS A 78 -3.61 5.80 3.03
C LYS A 78 -4.00 4.64 3.96
N SER A 79 -4.16 4.90 5.26
CA SER A 79 -4.59 3.88 6.22
C SER A 79 -6.05 3.44 6.01
N ALA A 80 -6.93 4.38 5.67
CA ALA A 80 -8.31 4.06 5.30
C ALA A 80 -8.37 3.21 4.02
N PHE A 81 -7.59 3.58 3.01
CA PHE A 81 -7.47 2.82 1.76
C PHE A 81 -7.02 1.38 2.01
N TYR A 82 -5.99 1.17 2.84
CA TYR A 82 -5.55 -0.17 3.23
C TYR A 82 -6.68 -0.97 3.90
N THR A 83 -7.45 -0.34 4.79
CA THR A 83 -8.56 -0.99 5.49
C THR A 83 -9.66 -1.44 4.51
N VAL A 84 -10.02 -0.57 3.56
CA VAL A 84 -11.00 -0.89 2.51
C VAL A 84 -10.48 -2.00 1.60
N LEU A 85 -9.21 -1.90 1.18
CA LEU A 85 -8.55 -2.91 0.37
C LEU A 85 -8.55 -4.27 1.07
N PHE A 86 -8.26 -4.33 2.37
CA PHE A 86 -8.28 -5.56 3.14
C PHE A 86 -9.69 -6.16 3.24
N GLN A 87 -10.74 -5.33 3.30
CA GLN A 87 -12.12 -5.82 3.32
C GLN A 87 -12.58 -6.34 1.95
N LYS A 88 -12.19 -5.67 0.87
CA LYS A 88 -12.63 -6.00 -0.49
C LYS A 88 -11.79 -7.14 -1.09
N GLU A 89 -10.47 -7.08 -0.91
CA GLU A 89 -9.50 -7.97 -1.55
C GLU A 89 -8.48 -8.53 -0.54
N LYS A 90 -8.97 -9.16 0.53
CA LYS A 90 -8.13 -9.80 1.57
C LYS A 90 -7.10 -10.77 1.00
N LEU A 91 -7.44 -11.48 -0.08
CA LEU A 91 -6.54 -12.43 -0.74
C LEU A 91 -5.36 -11.71 -1.40
N LEU A 92 -5.62 -10.58 -2.06
CA LEU A 92 -4.57 -9.76 -2.69
C LEU A 92 -3.63 -9.20 -1.63
N VAL A 93 -4.16 -8.68 -0.52
CA VAL A 93 -3.32 -8.15 0.58
C VAL A 93 -2.40 -9.23 1.12
N ARG A 94 -2.93 -10.43 1.41
CA ARG A 94 -2.12 -11.55 1.90
C ARG A 94 -1.04 -11.99 0.91
N ASP A 95 -1.34 -12.01 -0.39
CA ASP A 95 -0.38 -12.35 -1.44
C ASP A 95 0.79 -11.35 -1.46
N LEU A 96 0.47 -10.05 -1.36
CA LEU A 96 1.45 -8.98 -1.32
C LEU A 96 2.30 -8.98 -0.04
N GLU A 97 1.68 -9.24 1.12
CA GLU A 97 2.39 -9.42 2.40
C GLU A 97 3.37 -10.60 2.35
N GLN A 98 3.01 -11.72 1.72
CA GLN A 98 3.94 -12.84 1.55
C GLN A 98 5.08 -12.51 0.58
N LYS A 99 4.79 -11.73 -0.46
CA LYS A 99 5.78 -11.33 -1.48
C LYS A 99 6.86 -10.42 -0.89
N THR A 100 6.50 -9.52 0.04
CA THR A 100 7.50 -8.69 0.75
C THR A 100 8.41 -9.53 1.66
N GLN A 101 7.87 -10.55 2.35
CA GLN A 101 8.65 -11.47 3.18
C GLN A 101 9.67 -12.29 2.37
N LYS A 102 9.31 -12.76 1.18
CA LYS A 102 10.21 -13.53 0.32
C LYS A 102 11.35 -12.71 -0.27
N ALA A 103 11.14 -11.42 -0.52
CA ALA A 103 12.17 -10.53 -1.05
C ALA A 103 13.30 -10.29 -0.03
N THR A 104 12.96 -10.16 1.26
CA THR A 104 13.95 -9.97 2.33
C THR A 104 14.79 -11.22 2.62
N GLU A 105 14.31 -12.44 2.35
CA GLU A 105 15.08 -13.67 2.57
C GLU A 105 16.04 -14.01 1.41
N MET A 106 15.83 -13.47 0.20
CA MET A 106 16.73 -13.73 -0.93
C MET A 106 18.02 -12.90 -0.91
N GLU A 107 18.08 -11.76 -0.21
CA GLU A 107 19.30 -10.93 -0.14
C GLU A 107 20.31 -11.41 0.92
N ALA A 108 19.88 -12.14 1.96
CA ALA A 108 20.78 -12.60 3.01
C ALA A 108 21.62 -13.84 2.63
N GLY A 109 21.28 -14.53 1.53
CA GLY A 109 21.93 -15.78 1.12
C GLY A 109 23.21 -15.64 0.29
N ALA A 110 23.59 -14.43 -0.15
CA ALA A 110 24.67 -14.25 -1.13
C ALA A 110 26.05 -13.88 -0.54
N VAL A 111 26.16 -13.57 0.76
CA VAL A 111 27.38 -12.95 1.32
C VAL A 111 28.38 -13.87 2.04
N THR A 112 28.14 -15.18 2.17
CA THR A 112 29.05 -16.07 2.95
C THR A 112 29.94 -17.01 2.14
N SER A 113 30.05 -16.87 0.82
CA SER A 113 30.82 -17.82 0.01
C SER A 113 31.86 -17.18 -0.90
N LEU A 114 32.72 -16.30 -0.39
CA LEU A 114 34.01 -16.01 -1.04
C LEU A 114 35.07 -15.63 0.00
N ARG A 115 35.74 -16.65 0.56
CA ARG A 115 37.21 -16.74 0.66
C ARG A 115 37.60 -18.05 1.33
N GLY A 116 37.51 -19.11 0.53
CA GLY A 116 38.39 -20.26 0.71
C GLY A 116 39.76 -19.93 0.12
N GLU A 117 40.75 -20.56 0.75
CA GLU A 117 42.15 -20.77 0.33
C GLU A 117 43.17 -19.68 0.70
#